data_AF-A0A819X3M2-F1
#
_entry.id   AF-A0A819X3M2-F1
#
_cell.length_a   1.000
_cell.length_b   1.000
_cell.length_c   1.000
_cell.angle_alpha   90.00
_cell.angle_beta   90.00
_cell.angle_gamma   90.00
#
_symmetry.space_group_name_H-M   'P 1'
#
loop_
_entity.id
_entity.type
_entity.pdbx_description
1 polymer ?
#
loop_
_entity_poly.entity_id
_entity_poly.type
_entity_poly.pdbx_seq_one_letter_code
_entity_poly.pdbx_strand_id
1 'polypeptide(L)' 'SGLCKLWTIPDCKHVRTFRGHTINACCISWHPQSTLTQDPAMINLASSSFDGSVKLWNLQSDEPIAEIEGYLNYIKK' A
#
# COMPACT_ATOMS: atom_id res chain seq x y z
N SER A 1 -10.02 8.67 3.97
CA SER A 1 -8.93 8.98 3.03
C SER A 1 -8.27 7.69 2.60
N GLY A 2 -8.00 7.49 1.31
CA GLY A 2 -7.32 6.31 0.74
C GLY A 2 -5.80 6.42 0.70
N LEU A 3 -5.22 7.45 1.30
CA LEU A 3 -3.78 7.68 1.29
C LEU A 3 -3.09 6.85 2.35
N CYS A 4 -2.07 6.08 1.97
CA CYS A 4 -1.14 5.47 2.91
C CYS A 4 0.15 6.33 2.95
N LYS A 5 0.65 6.66 4.15
CA LYS A 5 1.81 7.56 4.29
C LYS A 5 2.94 6.86 5.04
N LEU A 6 4.15 6.99 4.50
CA LEU A 6 5.38 6.52 5.10
C LEU A 6 6.09 7.67 5.81
N TRP A 7 6.53 7.42 7.04
CA TRP A 7 7.23 8.37 7.89
C TRP A 7 8.49 7.72 8.47
N THR A 8 9.56 8.49 8.61
CA THR A 8 10.74 8.02 9.34
C THR A 8 10.51 8.07 10.85
N ILE A 9 11.24 7.24 11.58
CA ILE A 9 11.33 7.26 13.04
C ILE A 9 12.83 7.35 13.38
N PRO A 10 13.26 8.13 14.39
CA PRO A 10 12.42 8.86 15.36
C PRO A 10 11.91 10.23 14.89
N ASP A 11 12.45 10.76 13.79
CA ASP A 11 12.22 12.15 13.37
C ASP A 11 10.79 12.47 12.89
N CYS A 12 9.93 11.46 12.69
CA CYS A 12 8.57 11.61 12.15
C CYS A 12 8.53 12.42 10.83
N LYS A 13 9.58 12.34 10.00
CA LYS A 13 9.63 13.05 8.71
C LYS A 13 8.82 12.30 7.68
N HIS A 14 8.02 13.04 6.90
CA HIS A 14 7.29 12.48 5.80
C HIS A 14 8.26 11.98 4.72
N VAL A 15 8.19 10.69 4.39
CA VAL A 15 8.99 10.09 3.31
C VAL A 15 8.18 10.03 2.03
N ARG A 16 6.95 9.50 2.12
CA ARG A 16 6.18 9.14 0.94
C ARG A 16 4.68 9.13 1.20
N THR A 17 3.89 9.45 0.17
CA THR A 17 2.44 9.22 0.16
C THR A 17 2.10 8.27 -0.98
N PHE A 18 1.67 7.07 -0.63
CA PHE A 18 1.12 6.07 -1.54
C PHE A 18 -0.30 6.47 -1.95
N ARG A 19 -0.52 6.60 -3.26
CA ARG A 19 -1.77 7.04 -3.87
C ARG A 19 -2.32 5.94 -4.75
N GLY A 20 -3.54 5.49 -4.48
CA GLY A 20 -4.17 4.49 -5.33
C GLY A 20 -5.53 4.01 -4.83
N HIS A 21 -5.75 3.89 -3.52
CA HIS A 21 -7.07 3.52 -3.01
C HIS A 21 -8.08 4.62 -3.28
N THR A 22 -9.26 4.21 -3.76
CA THR A 22 -10.34 5.12 -4.14
C THR A 22 -11.22 5.47 -2.95
N ILE A 23 -11.25 4.58 -1.94
CA ILE A 23 -11.95 4.73 -0.67
C ILE A 23 -10.93 4.63 0.47
N ASN A 24 -11.40 4.69 1.72
CA ASN A 24 -10.59 4.61 2.92
C ASN A 24 -9.76 3.32 2.97
N ALA A 25 -8.45 3.49 3.12
CA ALA A 25 -7.54 2.40 3.46
C ALA A 25 -7.80 1.95 4.91
N CYS A 26 -7.87 0.64 5.13
CA CYS A 26 -8.22 0.03 6.41
C CYS A 26 -6.99 -0.50 7.15
N CYS A 27 -6.14 -1.24 6.44
CA CYS A 27 -4.99 -1.94 7.00
C CYS A 27 -3.77 -1.75 6.10
N ILE A 28 -2.59 -1.83 6.71
CA ILE A 28 -1.31 -1.86 6.02
C ILE A 28 -0.39 -2.87 6.71
N SER A 29 0.37 -3.64 5.92
CA SER A 29 1.34 -4.62 6.42
C SER A 29 2.65 -4.52 5.64
N TRP A 30 3.75 -4.58 6.38
CA TRP A 30 5.08 -4.71 5.82
C TRP A 30 5.37 -6.15 5.40
N HIS A 31 6.17 -6.30 4.35
CA HIS A 31 6.84 -7.55 4.07
C HIS A 31 7.85 -7.85 5.19
N PRO A 32 7.95 -9.09 5.71
CA PRO A 32 8.84 -9.42 6.83
C PRO A 32 10.31 -9.08 6.60
N GLN A 33 10.76 -9.05 5.34
CA GLN A 33 12.13 -8.71 4.94
C GLN A 33 12.29 -7.26 4.43
N SER A 34 11.22 -6.46 4.48
CA SER A 34 11.27 -5.07 4.02
C SER A 34 12.33 -4.29 4.80
N THR A 35 13.09 -3.44 4.10
CA THR A 35 14.22 -2.66 4.64
C THR A 35 15.39 -3.47 5.24
N LEU A 36 15.32 -4.81 5.24
CA LEU A 36 16.39 -5.69 5.71
C LEU A 36 17.16 -6.30 4.54
N THR A 37 16.50 -7.15 3.75
CA THR A 37 17.11 -7.88 2.62
C THR A 37 16.27 -7.77 1.34
N GLN A 38 15.02 -7.35 1.45
CA GLN A 38 14.14 -7.12 0.31
C GLN A 38 14.60 -5.90 -0.49
N ASP A 39 14.72 -6.06 -1.81
CA ASP A 39 14.99 -4.95 -2.73
C ASP A 39 13.89 -3.87 -2.60
N PRO A 40 14.25 -2.58 -2.44
CA PRO A 40 13.29 -1.48 -2.42
C PRO A 40 12.38 -1.37 -3.65
N ALA A 41 12.77 -1.95 -4.79
CA ALA A 41 11.98 -2.00 -6.03
C ALA A 41 10.89 -3.10 -6.00
N MET A 42 11.08 -4.14 -5.19
CA MET A 42 10.11 -5.22 -5.00
C MET A 42 8.95 -4.80 -4.09
N ILE A 43 7.94 -5.66 -3.99
CA ILE A 43 6.82 -5.47 -3.07
C ILE A 43 7.35 -5.50 -1.63
N ASN A 44 7.17 -4.38 -0.95
CA ASN A 44 7.60 -4.16 0.43
C ASN A 44 6.41 -3.95 1.37
N LEU A 45 5.25 -3.59 0.83
CA LEU A 45 4.05 -3.22 1.58
C LEU A 45 2.81 -3.73 0.86
N ALA A 46 1.79 -4.07 1.65
CA ALA A 46 0.44 -4.32 1.16
C ALA A 46 -0.55 -3.49 1.99
N SER A 47 -1.53 -2.87 1.33
CA SER A 47 -2.63 -2.18 2.00
C SER A 47 -3.98 -2.64 1.47
N SER A 48 -4.98 -2.67 2.34
CA SER A 48 -6.37 -2.99 1.98
C SER A 48 -7.28 -1.79 2.14
N SER A 49 -8.38 -1.74 1.40
CA SER A 49 -9.35 -0.64 1.43
C SER A 49 -10.79 -1.16 1.37
N PHE A 50 -11.72 -0.31 1.80
CA PHE A 50 -13.16 -0.57 1.68
C PHE A 50 -13.67 -0.54 0.22
N ASP A 51 -12.84 -0.15 -0.74
CA ASP A 51 -13.11 -0.34 -2.18
C ASP A 51 -13.01 -1.80 -2.63
N GLY A 52 -12.68 -2.71 -1.70
CA GLY A 52 -12.56 -4.13 -1.98
C GLY A 52 -11.23 -4.51 -2.61
N SER A 53 -10.28 -3.57 -2.73
CA SER A 53 -8.97 -3.84 -3.30
C SER A 53 -7.86 -3.91 -2.26
N VAL A 54 -6.85 -4.70 -2.60
CA VAL A 54 -5.57 -4.75 -1.92
C VAL A 54 -4.51 -4.25 -2.88
N LYS A 55 -3.77 -3.22 -2.49
CA LYS A 55 -2.70 -2.63 -3.30
C LYS A 55 -1.34 -3.04 -2.76
N LEU A 56 -0.44 -3.37 -3.67
CA LEU A 56 0.92 -3.79 -3.39
C LEU A 56 1.89 -2.67 -3.77
N TRP A 57 2.81 -2.32 -2.87
CA TRP A 57 3.67 -1.15 -3.00
C TRP A 57 5.14 -1.53 -2.87
N ASN A 58 5.98 -0.84 -3.63
CA ASN A 58 7.43 -0.79 -3.40
C ASN A 58 7.78 0.51 -2.66
N LEU A 59 9.07 0.71 -2.39
CA LEU A 59 9.56 1.91 -1.69
C LEU A 59 10.08 2.99 -2.65
N GLN A 60 10.03 2.74 -3.95
CA GLN A 60 10.56 3.63 -4.99
C GLN A 60 9.46 4.44 -5.70
N SER A 61 8.22 3.94 -5.75
CA SER A 61 7.07 4.56 -6.42
C SER A 61 6.02 5.07 -5.42
N ASP A 62 5.30 6.13 -5.81
CA ASP A 62 4.09 6.60 -5.12
C ASP A 62 2.82 5.87 -5.56
N GLU A 63 2.91 5.13 -6.65
CA GLU A 63 1.82 4.36 -7.26
C GLU A 63 1.96 2.86 -6.93
N PRO A 64 0.83 2.12 -6.85
CA PRO A 64 0.88 0.70 -6.58
C PRO A 64 1.53 -0.05 -7.75
N ILE A 65 2.35 -1.05 -7.44
CA ILE A 65 2.93 -1.94 -8.46
C ILE A 65 1.85 -2.86 -9.03
N ALA A 66 0.95 -3.30 -8.16
CA ALA A 66 -0.12 -4.22 -8.50
C ALA A 66 -1.32 -3.99 -7.59
N GLU A 67 -2.47 -4.42 -8.08
CA GLU A 67 -3.74 -4.39 -7.39
C GLU A 67 -4.37 -5.78 -7.45
N ILE A 68 -4.84 -6.23 -6.30
CA ILE A 68 -5.62 -7.45 -6.15
C ILE A 68 -7.05 -7.00 -5.87
N GLU A 69 -7.94 -7.27 -6.81
CA GLU A 69 -9.37 -7.03 -6.62
C GLU A 69 -10.00 -8.20 -5.87
N GLY A 70 -10.61 -7.92 -4.72
CA GLY A 70 -11.42 -8.89 -4.01
C GLY A 70 -12.77 -9.12 -4.70
N TYR A 71 -13.39 -10.27 -4.41
CA TYR A 71 -14.68 -10.70 -4.98
C TYR A 71 -15.89 -9.77 -4.76
N LEU A 72 -15.74 -8.64 -4.05
CA LEU A 72 -16.80 -7.67 -3.80
C LEU A 72 -17.21 -6.86 -5.04
N ASN A 73 -16.41 -6.86 -6.11
CA ASN A 73 -16.71 -6.15 -7.36
C ASN A 73 -17.48 -6.99 -8.41
N TYR A 74 -17.76 -8.27 -8.17
CA TYR A 74 -18.51 -9.13 -9.11
C TYR A 74 -20.04 -9.00 -9.00
N ILE A 75 -20.55 -8.24 -8.02
CA ILE A 75 -21.98 -7.91 -7.94
C ILE A 75 -22.20 -6.47 -8.42
N LYS A 76 -21.85 -6.22 -9.69
CA LYS A 76 -22.47 -5.15 -10.46
C LYS A 76 -23.52 -5.81 -11.35
N LYS A 77 -24.78 -5.76 -10.92
CA LYS A 77 -25.95 -6.08 -11.74
C LYS A 77 -26.47 -4.79 -12.37
#